data_AF-I7K8V5-F1
#
_entry.id   AF-I7K8V5-F1
#
_cell.length_a   1.000
_cell.length_b   1.000
_cell.length_c   1.000
_cell.angle_alpha   90.00
_cell.angle_beta   90.00
_cell.angle_gamma   90.00
#
_symmetry.space_group_name_H-M   'P 1'
#
loop_
_entity.id
_entity.type
_entity.pdbx_description
1 polymer ?
#
loop_
_entity_poly.entity_id
_entity_poly.type
_entity_poly.pdbx_seq_one_letter_code
_entity_poly.pdbx_strand_id
1 'polypeptide(L)'
;MKKIRLFINDALKAMGIGFAISLIILSISWAICFIVYKGNTFLVFNGVKNSIYYIGILILFLSAAFFIQRDATRPLNYEDEWKKHFKVLNLGFVILFIGIAINVAGMVIQNIIEK
;
A
#
# COMPACT_ATOMS: atom_id res chain seq x y z
N MET A 1 -27.64 0.42 1.90
CA MET A 1 -26.97 -0.78 1.33
C MET A 1 -26.16 -0.51 0.06
N LYS A 2 -26.71 0.13 -0.98
CA LYS A 2 -25.98 0.39 -2.26
C LYS A 2 -24.66 1.16 -2.10
N LYS A 3 -24.63 2.21 -1.26
CA LYS A 3 -23.43 3.03 -1.01
C LYS A 3 -22.31 2.25 -0.28
N ILE A 4 -22.67 1.42 0.69
CA ILE A 4 -21.74 0.54 1.42
C ILE A 4 -21.08 -0.46 0.45
N ARG A 5 -21.86 -1.06 -0.45
CA ARG A 5 -21.32 -1.98 -1.47
C ARG A 5 -20.31 -1.29 -2.38
N LEU A 6 -20.58 -0.06 -2.81
CA LEU A 6 -19.65 0.72 -3.64
C LEU A 6 -18.36 1.04 -2.88
N PHE A 7 -18.48 1.44 -1.61
CA PHE A 7 -17.32 1.67 -0.75
C PHE A 7 -16.43 0.42 -0.61
N ILE A 8 -17.02 -0.75 -0.35
CA ILE A 8 -16.28 -2.01 -0.24
C ILE A 8 -15.59 -2.35 -1.57
N ASN A 9 -16.27 -2.20 -2.70
CA ASN A 9 -15.67 -2.45 -4.01
C ASN A 9 -14.47 -1.54 -4.30
N ASP A 10 -14.60 -0.25 -3.99
CA ASP A 10 -13.50 0.71 -4.16
C ASP A 10 -12.33 0.39 -3.24
N ALA A 11 -12.60 0.00 -1.99
CA ALA A 11 -11.57 -0.42 -1.03
C ALA A 11 -10.83 -1.67 -1.52
N LEU A 12 -11.55 -2.70 -1.97
CA LEU A 12 -10.95 -3.92 -2.53
C LEU A 12 -10.10 -3.61 -3.77
N LYS A 13 -10.55 -2.69 -4.63
CA LYS A 13 -9.77 -2.24 -5.79
C LYS A 13 -8.48 -1.55 -5.36
N ALA A 14 -8.54 -0.64 -4.38
CA ALA A 14 -7.36 0.03 -3.83
C ALA A 14 -6.40 -0.98 -3.17
N MET A 15 -6.91 -1.97 -2.44
CA MET A 15 -6.10 -3.05 -1.87
C MET A 15 -5.43 -3.89 -2.95
N GLY A 16 -6.14 -4.21 -4.05
CA GLY A 16 -5.56 -4.91 -5.20
C GLY A 16 -4.39 -4.15 -5.82
N ILE A 17 -4.51 -2.82 -5.95
CA ILE A 17 -3.40 -1.95 -6.37
C ILE A 17 -2.25 -2.02 -5.36
N GLY A 18 -2.55 -1.96 -4.07
CA GLY A 18 -1.54 -2.10 -3.01
C GLY A 18 -0.77 -3.42 -3.06
N PHE A 19 -1.45 -4.53 -3.33
CA PHE A 19 -0.79 -5.82 -3.55
C PHE A 19 0.11 -5.81 -4.79
N ALA A 20 -0.33 -5.22 -5.90
CA ALA A 20 0.52 -5.08 -7.10
C ALA A 20 1.77 -4.24 -6.79
N ILE A 21 1.63 -3.12 -6.08
CA ILE A 21 2.75 -2.30 -5.61
C ILE A 21 3.69 -3.10 -4.70
N SER A 22 3.15 -3.92 -3.80
CA SER A 22 3.95 -4.74 -2.89
C SER A 22 4.85 -5.74 -3.63
N LEU A 23 4.40 -6.30 -4.76
CA LEU A 23 5.22 -7.19 -5.60
C LEU A 23 6.40 -6.46 -6.25
N ILE A 24 6.20 -5.21 -6.63
CA ILE A 24 7.27 -4.34 -7.17
C ILE A 24 8.29 -4.05 -6.07
N ILE A 25 7.81 -3.63 -4.89
CA ILE A 25 8.66 -3.36 -3.72
C ILE A 25 9.47 -4.61 -3.36
N LEU A 26 8.84 -5.78 -3.35
CA LEU A 26 9.47 -7.07 -3.10
C LEU A 26 10.65 -7.32 -4.03
N SER A 27 10.41 -7.18 -5.34
CA SER A 27 11.40 -7.49 -6.38
C SER A 27 12.62 -6.56 -6.27
N ILE A 28 12.38 -5.27 -6.06
CA ILE A 28 13.45 -4.26 -5.91
C ILE A 28 14.21 -4.49 -4.60
N SER A 29 13.49 -4.67 -3.50
CA SER A 29 14.11 -4.87 -2.18
C SER A 29 14.95 -6.15 -2.15
N TRP A 30 14.49 -7.21 -2.83
CA TRP A 30 15.23 -8.45 -2.97
C TRP A 30 16.57 -8.24 -3.66
N ALA A 31 16.57 -7.56 -4.83
CA ALA A 31 17.80 -7.28 -5.58
C ALA A 31 18.80 -6.45 -4.75
N ILE A 32 18.32 -5.40 -4.08
CA ILE A 32 19.16 -4.55 -3.23
C ILE A 32 19.73 -5.34 -2.05
N CYS A 33 18.87 -6.04 -1.30
CA CYS A 33 19.28 -6.80 -0.12
C CYS A 33 20.26 -7.92 -0.49
N PHE A 34 20.05 -8.59 -1.62
CA PHE A 34 20.93 -9.66 -2.10
C PHE A 34 22.37 -9.17 -2.32
N ILE A 35 22.52 -7.97 -2.91
CA ILE A 35 23.82 -7.33 -3.12
C ILE A 35 24.42 -6.89 -1.77
N VAL A 36 23.64 -6.18 -0.95
CA VAL A 36 24.11 -5.59 0.32
C VAL A 36 24.55 -6.67 1.32
N TYR A 37 23.77 -7.74 1.46
CA TYR A 37 24.05 -8.84 2.39
C TYR A 37 24.88 -9.96 1.79
N LYS A 38 25.48 -9.74 0.60
CA LYS A 38 26.39 -10.69 -0.07
C LYS A 38 25.80 -12.11 -0.17
N GLY A 39 24.50 -12.20 -0.47
CA GLY A 39 23.81 -13.48 -0.60
C GLY A 39 23.49 -14.23 0.70
N ASN A 40 23.69 -13.63 1.89
CA ASN A 40 23.20 -14.23 3.14
C ASN A 40 21.67 -14.23 3.15
N THR A 41 21.07 -15.39 2.87
CA THR A 41 19.63 -15.55 2.66
C THR A 41 18.81 -15.09 3.86
N PHE A 42 19.22 -15.41 5.09
CA PHE A 42 18.52 -15.00 6.30
C PHE A 42 18.45 -13.47 6.45
N LEU A 43 19.56 -12.78 6.20
CA LEU A 43 19.60 -11.32 6.24
C LEU A 43 18.82 -10.69 5.08
N VAL A 44 18.87 -11.30 3.90
CA VAL A 44 18.09 -10.86 2.73
C VAL A 44 16.59 -10.91 3.01
N PHE A 45 16.08 -12.05 3.50
CA PHE A 45 14.67 -12.20 3.83
C PHE A 45 14.21 -11.18 4.89
N ASN A 46 15.01 -10.97 5.94
CA ASN A 46 14.72 -9.95 6.95
C ASN A 46 14.77 -8.52 6.40
N GLY A 47 15.74 -8.21 5.54
CA GLY A 47 15.84 -6.89 4.90
C GLY A 47 14.65 -6.58 3.99
N VAL A 48 14.20 -7.57 3.21
CA VAL A 48 13.03 -7.46 2.33
C VAL A 48 11.75 -7.27 3.15
N LYS A 49 11.55 -8.09 4.19
CA LYS A 49 10.44 -7.96 5.14
C LYS A 49 10.36 -6.54 5.71
N ASN A 50 11.47 -6.05 6.25
CA ASN A 50 11.54 -4.73 6.87
C ASN A 50 11.28 -3.60 5.85
N SER A 51 11.79 -3.73 4.63
CA SER A 51 11.59 -2.74 3.57
C SER A 51 10.11 -2.55 3.22
N ILE A 52 9.35 -3.65 3.14
CA ILE A 52 7.91 -3.61 2.87
C ILE A 52 7.16 -2.92 4.00
N TYR A 53 7.49 -3.22 5.25
CA TYR A 53 6.88 -2.56 6.40
C TYR A 53 7.18 -1.06 6.42
N TYR A 54 8.43 -0.66 6.22
CA TYR A 54 8.80 0.75 6.22
C TYR A 54 8.09 1.53 5.11
N ILE A 55 8.04 0.99 3.89
CA ILE A 55 7.33 1.63 2.78
C ILE A 55 5.82 1.66 3.05
N GLY A 56 5.25 0.57 3.55
CA GLY A 56 3.84 0.51 3.92
C GLY A 56 3.47 1.57 4.95
N ILE A 57 4.29 1.74 6.00
CA ILE A 57 4.09 2.76 7.04
C ILE A 57 4.21 4.18 6.48
N LEU A 58 5.20 4.44 5.61
CA LEU A 58 5.35 5.76 4.96
C LEU A 58 4.11 6.13 4.12
N ILE A 59 3.51 5.16 3.44
CA ILE A 59 2.26 5.36 2.68
C ILE A 59 1.09 5.67 3.63
N LEU A 60 1.03 5.05 4.81
CA LEU A 60 0.02 5.38 5.82
C LEU A 60 0.21 6.79 6.38
N PHE A 61 1.45 7.22 6.63
CA PHE A 61 1.73 8.62 7.00
C PHE A 61 1.31 9.60 5.90
N LEU A 62 1.55 9.25 4.64
CA LEU A 62 1.08 10.05 3.51
C LEU A 62 -0.45 10.17 3.51
N SER A 63 -1.16 9.07 3.73
CA SER A 63 -2.63 9.09 3.87
C SER A 63 -3.09 9.98 5.03
N ALA A 64 -2.43 9.90 6.19
CA ALA A 64 -2.73 10.77 7.32
C ALA A 64 -2.53 12.25 6.99
N ALA A 65 -1.46 12.59 6.25
CA ALA A 65 -1.22 13.96 5.79
C ALA A 65 -2.38 14.48 4.90
N PHE A 66 -2.94 13.62 4.03
CA PHE A 66 -4.14 13.95 3.25
C PHE A 66 -5.38 14.20 4.11
N PHE A 67 -5.49 13.58 5.29
CA PHE A 67 -6.62 13.83 6.20
C PHE A 67 -6.45 15.09 7.05
N ILE A 68 -5.21 15.52 7.31
CA ILE A 68 -4.92 16.74 8.07
C ILE A 68 -5.12 17.99 7.20
N GLN A 69 -4.80 17.91 5.91
CA GLN A 69 -4.97 19.03 4.99
C GLN A 69 -6.46 19.25 4.68
N ARG A 70 -6.99 20.40 5.12
CA ARG A 70 -8.41 20.78 4.95
C ARG A 70 -8.87 20.77 3.48
N ASP A 71 -7.95 21.08 2.57
CA ASP A 71 -8.22 21.15 1.13
C ASP A 71 -7.85 19.86 0.37
N ALA A 72 -7.17 18.90 0.99
CA ALA A 72 -6.82 17.65 0.33
C ALA A 72 -8.03 16.70 0.16
N THR A 73 -9.11 16.98 0.88
CA THR A 73 -10.43 16.37 0.70
C THR A 73 -11.35 17.15 -0.25
N ARG A 74 -10.92 18.30 -0.80
CA ARG A 74 -11.71 19.00 -1.82
C ARG A 74 -11.81 18.13 -3.08
N PRO A 75 -12.90 18.28 -3.85
CA PRO A 75 -13.03 17.60 -5.13
C PRO A 75 -11.80 17.92 -5.99
N LEU A 76 -11.14 16.87 -6.47
CA LEU A 76 -10.02 16.99 -7.41
C LEU A 76 -10.50 17.84 -8.59
N ASN A 77 -9.60 18.65 -9.18
CA ASN A 77 -9.90 19.37 -10.44
C ASN A 77 -10.39 18.42 -11.56
N TYR A 78 -10.19 17.11 -11.39
CA TYR A 78 -10.61 16.03 -12.27
C TYR A 78 -11.56 15.04 -11.58
N GLU A 79 -12.51 15.53 -10.78
CA GLU A 79 -13.45 14.69 -10.02
C GLU A 79 -14.22 13.69 -10.90
N ASP A 80 -14.62 14.09 -12.10
CA ASP A 80 -15.32 13.21 -13.04
C ASP A 80 -14.45 12.05 -13.53
N GLU A 81 -13.16 12.30 -13.77
CA GLU A 81 -12.20 11.24 -14.14
C GLU A 81 -11.94 10.33 -12.95
N TRP A 82 -11.76 10.92 -11.76
CA TRP A 82 -11.59 10.15 -10.53
C TRP A 82 -12.77 9.21 -10.28
N LYS A 83 -14.01 9.69 -10.48
CA LYS A 83 -15.23 8.89 -10.34
C LYS A 83 -15.35 7.74 -11.34
N LYS A 84 -14.60 7.74 -12.45
CA LYS A 84 -14.47 6.57 -13.34
C LYS A 84 -13.69 5.44 -12.66
N HIS A 85 -12.74 5.77 -11.78
CA HIS A 85 -11.90 4.79 -11.10
C HIS A 85 -12.41 4.44 -9.69
N PHE A 86 -12.81 5.43 -8.90
CA PHE A 86 -13.29 5.27 -7.52
C PHE A 86 -14.57 6.07 -7.33
N LYS A 87 -15.67 5.38 -7.03
CA LYS A 87 -17.01 5.97 -6.99
C LYS A 87 -17.28 6.73 -5.70
N VAL A 88 -16.66 6.32 -4.60
CA VAL A 88 -16.93 6.82 -3.24
C VAL A 88 -15.65 7.23 -2.51
N LEU A 89 -14.54 6.53 -2.72
CA LEU A 89 -13.30 6.86 -2.01
C LEU A 89 -12.64 8.11 -2.57
N ASN A 90 -12.19 8.99 -1.68
CA ASN A 90 -11.27 10.07 -2.03
C ASN A 90 -9.82 9.54 -2.07
N LEU A 91 -8.90 10.37 -2.55
CA LEU A 91 -7.49 10.00 -2.69
C LEU A 91 -6.86 9.57 -1.35
N GLY A 92 -7.12 10.28 -0.25
CA GLY A 92 -6.62 9.94 1.08
C GLY A 92 -7.00 8.53 1.52
N PHE A 93 -8.26 8.13 1.32
CA PHE A 93 -8.73 6.77 1.60
C PHE A 93 -8.16 5.72 0.64
N VAL A 94 -7.96 6.05 -0.64
CA VAL A 94 -7.30 5.12 -1.57
C VAL A 94 -5.87 4.83 -1.12
N ILE A 95 -5.11 5.88 -0.78
CA ILE A 95 -3.75 5.75 -0.25
C ILE A 95 -3.75 4.95 1.07
N LEU A 96 -4.75 5.15 1.94
CA LEU A 96 -4.92 4.37 3.18
C LEU A 96 -5.00 2.87 2.88
N PHE A 97 -5.92 2.46 2.01
CA PHE A 97 -6.13 1.05 1.69
C PHE A 97 -4.93 0.43 0.94
N ILE A 98 -4.22 1.21 0.13
CA ILE A 98 -2.94 0.78 -0.48
C ILE A 98 -1.91 0.51 0.63
N GLY A 99 -1.73 1.43 1.57
CA GLY A 99 -0.80 1.27 2.69
C GLY A 99 -1.13 0.08 3.57
N ILE A 100 -2.42 -0.14 3.87
CA ILE A 100 -2.89 -1.32 4.61
C ILE A 100 -2.54 -2.60 3.85
N ALA A 101 -2.84 -2.69 2.55
CA ALA A 101 -2.57 -3.88 1.75
C ALA A 101 -1.08 -4.21 1.68
N ILE A 102 -0.21 -3.20 1.57
CA ILE A 102 1.26 -3.40 1.57
C ILE A 102 1.73 -3.95 2.93
N ASN A 103 1.23 -3.43 4.06
CA ASN A 103 1.56 -3.95 5.38
C ASN A 103 1.04 -5.38 5.59
N VAL A 104 -0.15 -5.70 5.08
CA VAL A 104 -0.70 -7.06 5.09
C VAL A 104 0.20 -8.01 4.29
N ALA A 105 0.69 -7.58 3.12
CA ALA A 105 1.66 -8.36 2.36
C ALA A 105 2.96 -8.59 3.15
N GLY A 106 3.47 -7.57 3.85
CA GLY A 106 4.59 -7.70 4.78
C GLY A 106 4.36 -8.73 5.87
N MET A 107 3.15 -8.75 6.45
CA MET A 107 2.75 -9.73 7.48
C MET A 107 2.67 -11.15 6.94
N VAL A 108 2.17 -11.35 5.72
CA VAL A 108 2.19 -12.65 5.07
C VAL A 108 3.63 -13.17 4.91
N ILE A 109 4.55 -12.30 4.49
CA ILE A 109 5.97 -12.65 4.31
C ILE A 109 6.63 -12.97 5.64
N GLN A 110 6.36 -12.17 6.68
CA GLN A 110 6.85 -12.44 8.03
C GLN A 110 6.41 -13.83 8.51
N ASN A 111 5.13 -14.17 8.36
CA ASN A 111 4.58 -15.48 8.72
C ASN A 111 5.14 -16.65 7.89
N ILE A 112 5.73 -16.38 6.72
CA ILE A 112 6.41 -17.41 5.92
C ILE A 112 7.85 -17.60 6.42
N ILE A 113 8.53 -16.53 6.85
CA ILE A 113 9.93 -16.56 7.30
C ILE A 113 10.08 -17.09 8.73
N GLU A 114 9.21 -16.65 9.64
CA GLU A 114 9.32 -16.89 11.09
C GLU A 114 8.52 -18.13 11.56
N LYS A 115 8.20 -19.02 10.63
CA LYS A 115 7.48 -20.27 10.89
C LYS A 115 8.34 -21.33 11.58
#